data_AF-A0A3M6CWX5-F1
#
_entry.id   AF-A0A3M6CWX5-F1
#
_cell.length_a   1.000
_cell.length_b   1.000
_cell.length_c   1.000
_cell.angle_alpha   90.00
_cell.angle_beta   90.00
_cell.angle_gamma   90.00
#
_symmetry.space_group_name_H-M   'P 1'
#
loop_
_entity.id
_entity.type
_entity.pdbx_description
1 polymer ?
#
loop_
_entity_poly.entity_id
_entity_poly.type
_entity_poly.pdbx_seq_one_letter_code
_entity_poly.pdbx_strand_id
1 'polypeptide(L)'
;MANEKIVRTLGTADDSRTAQLIADFVKRGLRAQPRSASLLTGQLYISLGFIANAAPAQFDVNARPLIIPTVPGELEKMQEQVQLIVEKVGKLPLHEIAGHLDGSLNEAQKTFKLFNTDVMPELRSVLAQSRSTVAIAGATLAEDSPVRQQVNRTMDEVQRTARSVRVLTDYISRNPEALIRGRSQQDEQGVYPAANPAPRSD
;
A
#
# COMPACT_ATOMS: atom_id res chain seq x y z
N MET A 1 6.65 -67.74 -20.29
CA MET A 1 6.51 -67.61 -18.83
C MET A 1 7.87 -67.77 -18.09
N ALA A 2 8.92 -67.09 -18.56
CA ALA A 2 10.26 -67.13 -17.94
C ALA A 2 10.68 -65.76 -17.35
N ASN A 3 10.08 -64.67 -17.82
CA ASN A 3 10.44 -63.31 -17.40
C ASN A 3 9.82 -62.88 -16.06
N GLU A 4 8.69 -63.47 -15.63
CA GLU A 4 8.04 -63.14 -14.34
C GLU A 4 8.70 -63.79 -13.12
N LYS A 5 9.35 -64.95 -13.29
CA LYS A 5 9.99 -65.65 -12.16
C LYS A 5 11.31 -64.99 -11.75
N ILE A 6 12.01 -64.31 -12.65
CA ILE A 6 13.29 -63.65 -12.38
C ILE A 6 13.09 -62.36 -11.57
N VAL A 7 11.99 -61.64 -11.79
CA VAL A 7 11.65 -60.42 -11.02
C VAL A 7 11.27 -60.74 -9.56
N ARG A 8 10.70 -61.92 -9.29
CA ARG A 8 10.27 -62.33 -7.94
C ARG A 8 11.40 -62.80 -7.01
N THR A 9 12.54 -63.22 -7.55
CA THR A 9 13.62 -63.83 -6.75
C THR A 9 14.73 -62.87 -6.31
N LEU A 10 14.70 -61.60 -6.76
CA LEU A 10 15.72 -60.59 -6.43
C LEU A 10 15.33 -59.64 -5.28
N GLY A 11 14.06 -59.57 -4.88
CA GLY A 11 13.53 -58.41 -4.13
C GLY A 11 13.04 -58.65 -2.70
N THR A 12 13.50 -59.66 -1.96
CA THR A 12 12.79 -60.03 -0.70
C THR A 12 13.43 -59.52 0.59
N ALA A 13 14.73 -59.24 0.64
CA ALA A 13 15.39 -58.70 1.85
C ALA A 13 15.93 -57.27 1.70
N ASP A 14 16.27 -56.86 0.47
CA ASP A 14 16.91 -55.56 0.19
C ASP A 14 15.87 -54.45 -0.09
N ASP A 15 14.73 -54.81 -0.70
CA ASP A 15 13.66 -53.88 -1.07
C ASP A 15 12.98 -53.25 0.14
N SER A 16 12.80 -54.01 1.23
CA SER A 16 12.14 -53.51 2.45
C SER A 16 13.02 -52.50 3.19
N ARG A 17 14.34 -52.74 3.25
CA ARG A 17 15.33 -51.80 3.79
C ARG A 17 15.41 -50.54 2.93
N THR A 18 15.42 -50.71 1.61
CA THR A 18 15.43 -49.58 0.66
C THR A 18 14.16 -48.74 0.79
N ALA A 19 12.99 -49.37 0.91
CA ALA A 19 11.73 -48.67 1.14
C ALA A 19 11.72 -47.88 2.45
N GLN A 20 12.29 -48.43 3.53
CA GLN A 20 12.43 -47.73 4.80
C GLN A 20 13.37 -46.53 4.71
N LEU A 21 14.50 -46.65 4.01
CA LEU A 21 15.42 -45.52 3.77
C LEU A 21 14.75 -44.40 2.98
N ILE A 22 14.01 -44.74 1.93
CA ILE A 22 13.24 -43.74 1.15
C ILE A 22 12.16 -43.10 2.04
N ALA A 23 11.48 -43.88 2.88
CA ALA A 23 10.49 -43.33 3.81
C ALA A 23 11.11 -42.28 4.74
N ASP A 24 12.31 -42.54 5.27
CA ASP A 24 13.01 -41.58 6.12
C ASP A 24 13.45 -40.35 5.35
N PHE A 25 13.86 -40.48 4.08
CA PHE A 25 14.13 -39.32 3.22
C PHE A 25 12.86 -38.52 2.93
N VAL A 26 11.73 -39.18 2.66
CA VAL A 26 10.44 -38.54 2.42
C VAL A 26 9.95 -37.79 3.67
N LYS A 27 10.14 -38.37 4.87
CA LYS A 27 9.89 -37.69 6.15
C LYS A 27 10.77 -36.45 6.33
N ARG A 28 12.01 -36.48 5.85
CA ARG A 28 12.92 -35.33 5.84
C ARG A 28 12.69 -34.35 4.69
N GLY A 29 11.66 -34.57 3.86
CA GLY A 29 11.26 -33.65 2.80
C GLY A 29 11.72 -34.03 1.39
N LEU A 30 12.14 -35.26 1.14
CA LEU A 30 12.42 -35.74 -0.22
C LEU A 30 11.15 -35.68 -1.07
N ARG A 31 11.23 -34.96 -2.19
CA ARG A 31 10.15 -34.82 -3.17
C ARG A 31 10.71 -34.95 -4.58
N ALA A 32 9.87 -35.48 -5.46
CA ALA A 32 10.10 -35.45 -6.90
C ALA A 32 9.47 -34.19 -7.50
N GLN A 33 10.23 -33.48 -8.34
CA GLN A 33 9.76 -32.27 -9.01
C GLN A 33 10.05 -32.34 -10.51
N PRO A 34 9.10 -32.02 -11.38
CA PRO A 34 9.40 -31.73 -12.76
C PRO A 34 10.19 -30.41 -12.83
N ARG A 35 11.35 -30.44 -13.46
CA ARG A 35 12.16 -29.25 -13.76
C ARG A 35 12.35 -29.12 -15.26
N SER A 36 12.38 -27.88 -15.74
CA SER A 36 12.64 -27.63 -17.16
C SER A 36 14.12 -27.85 -17.47
N ALA A 37 14.40 -28.73 -18.44
CA ALA A 37 15.71 -28.83 -19.08
C ALA A 37 15.88 -27.73 -20.14
N SER A 38 14.81 -27.39 -20.83
CA SER A 38 14.76 -26.33 -21.84
C SER A 38 13.35 -25.76 -21.93
N LEU A 39 13.24 -24.44 -21.71
CA LEU A 39 11.98 -23.72 -21.87
C LEU A 39 11.57 -23.57 -23.34
N LEU A 40 12.53 -23.65 -24.26
CA LEU A 40 12.28 -23.46 -25.70
C LEU A 40 11.66 -24.72 -26.34
N THR A 41 12.09 -25.91 -25.90
CA THR A 41 11.60 -27.19 -26.44
C THR A 41 10.54 -27.84 -25.55
N GLY A 42 10.30 -27.30 -24.35
CA GLY A 42 9.38 -27.86 -23.37
C GLY A 42 9.88 -29.15 -22.71
N GLN A 43 11.16 -29.50 -22.86
CA GLN A 43 11.70 -30.72 -22.29
C GLN A 43 11.78 -30.62 -20.76
N LEU A 44 11.23 -31.63 -20.07
CA LEU A 44 11.23 -31.76 -18.62
C LEU A 44 12.10 -32.93 -18.17
N TYR A 45 12.65 -32.83 -16.97
CA TYR A 45 13.26 -33.95 -16.25
C TYR A 45 12.75 -33.99 -14.80
N ILE A 46 12.82 -35.16 -14.18
CA ILE A 46 12.42 -35.33 -12.78
C ILE A 46 13.65 -35.15 -11.90
N SER A 47 13.61 -34.13 -11.04
CA SER A 47 14.60 -33.89 -10.00
C SER A 47 14.11 -34.46 -8.68
N LEU A 48 14.97 -35.20 -7.98
CA LEU A 48 14.74 -35.67 -6.62
C LEU A 48 15.54 -34.76 -5.67
N GLY A 49 14.87 -34.11 -4.74
CA GLY A 49 15.52 -33.19 -3.81
C GLY A 49 14.77 -33.03 -2.50
N PHE A 50 15.45 -32.43 -1.51
CA PHE A 50 14.85 -32.10 -0.21
C PHE A 50 14.30 -30.68 -0.23
N ILE A 51 13.02 -30.53 0.13
CA ILE A 51 12.34 -29.23 0.13
C ILE A 51 12.07 -28.81 1.56
N ALA A 52 12.60 -27.65 1.95
CA ALA A 52 12.33 -27.04 3.24
C ALA A 52 10.82 -26.73 3.35
N ASN A 53 10.19 -27.16 4.44
CA ASN A 53 8.75 -27.01 4.69
C ASN A 53 7.85 -27.68 3.64
N ALA A 54 8.26 -28.83 3.07
CA ALA A 54 7.37 -29.63 2.24
C ALA A 54 6.11 -30.03 3.01
N ALA A 55 4.93 -29.90 2.38
CA ALA A 55 3.69 -30.37 2.96
C ALA A 55 3.80 -31.86 3.36
N PRO A 56 3.27 -32.27 4.53
CA PRO A 56 3.29 -33.67 4.94
C PRO A 56 2.67 -34.55 3.86
N ALA A 57 3.42 -35.56 3.41
CA ALA A 57 2.96 -36.52 2.42
C ALA A 57 3.02 -37.92 3.02
N GLN A 58 1.96 -38.71 2.80
CA GLN A 58 1.93 -40.10 3.24
C GLN A 58 2.82 -40.93 2.31
N PHE A 59 3.63 -41.81 2.89
CA PHE A 59 4.48 -42.73 2.15
C PHE A 59 4.22 -44.15 2.65
N ASP A 60 3.71 -45.00 1.77
CA ASP A 60 3.49 -46.41 2.06
C ASP A 60 4.75 -47.23 1.71
N VAL A 61 5.42 -47.73 2.73
CA VAL A 61 6.62 -48.58 2.62
C VAL A 61 6.33 -49.96 2.02
N ASN A 62 5.09 -50.42 2.10
CA ASN A 62 4.67 -51.73 1.61
C ASN A 62 4.13 -51.67 0.17
N ALA A 63 3.91 -50.47 -0.37
CA ALA A 63 3.44 -50.30 -1.74
C ALA A 63 4.43 -50.93 -2.74
N ARG A 64 3.87 -51.60 -3.74
CA ARG A 64 4.59 -52.18 -4.88
C ARG A 64 3.82 -51.80 -6.15
N PRO A 65 4.27 -50.79 -6.92
CA PRO A 65 5.53 -50.05 -6.82
C PRO A 65 5.56 -49.01 -5.68
N LEU A 66 6.77 -48.61 -5.26
CA LEU A 66 6.95 -47.48 -4.33
C LEU A 66 6.55 -46.17 -5.01
N ILE A 67 5.82 -45.31 -4.30
CA ILE A 67 5.34 -44.02 -4.81
C ILE A 67 6.08 -42.90 -4.09
N ILE A 68 6.91 -42.15 -4.83
CA ILE A 68 7.62 -40.99 -4.30
C ILE A 68 6.70 -39.78 -4.37
N PRO A 69 6.46 -39.05 -3.26
CA PRO A 69 5.64 -37.86 -3.29
C PRO A 69 6.24 -36.78 -4.18
N THR A 70 5.38 -36.15 -4.98
CA THR A 70 5.76 -35.06 -5.87
C THR A 70 5.39 -33.72 -5.26
N VAL A 71 5.98 -32.64 -5.80
CA VAL A 71 5.39 -31.31 -5.69
C VAL A 71 5.37 -30.65 -7.07
N PRO A 72 4.48 -29.66 -7.29
CA PRO A 72 4.42 -28.94 -8.56
C PRO A 72 5.76 -28.32 -8.92
N GLY A 73 6.06 -28.30 -10.22
CA GLY A 73 7.21 -27.58 -10.77
C GLY A 73 7.04 -26.07 -10.65
N GLU A 74 8.14 -25.35 -10.86
CA GLU A 74 8.15 -23.89 -10.71
C GLU A 74 7.34 -23.19 -11.83
N LEU A 75 7.32 -23.76 -13.04
CA LEU A 75 6.56 -23.20 -14.16
C LEU A 75 5.05 -23.38 -13.98
N GLU A 76 4.60 -24.53 -13.48
CA GLU A 76 3.20 -24.77 -13.15
C GLU A 76 2.72 -23.78 -12.08
N LYS A 77 3.50 -23.58 -11.02
CA LYS A 77 3.19 -22.57 -9.99
C LYS A 77 3.11 -21.15 -10.57
N MET A 78 4.01 -20.80 -11.49
CA MET A 78 3.97 -19.49 -12.16
C MET A 78 2.69 -19.33 -12.97
N GLN A 79 2.26 -20.35 -13.71
CA GLN A 79 1.02 -20.32 -14.48
C GLN A 79 -0.21 -20.16 -13.56
N GLU A 80 -0.25 -20.88 -12.45
CA GLU A 80 -1.30 -20.73 -11.43
C GLU A 80 -1.34 -19.30 -10.87
N GLN A 81 -0.18 -18.73 -10.55
CA GLN A 81 -0.09 -17.34 -10.06
C GLN A 81 -0.55 -16.33 -11.10
N VAL A 82 -0.18 -16.51 -12.38
CA VAL A 82 -0.63 -15.62 -13.47
C VAL A 82 -2.14 -15.71 -13.63
N GLN A 83 -2.72 -16.91 -13.59
CA GLN A 83 -4.18 -17.08 -13.64
C GLN A 83 -4.88 -16.40 -12.45
N LEU A 84 -4.34 -16.56 -11.25
CA LEU A 84 -4.86 -15.88 -10.05
C LEU A 84 -4.79 -14.36 -10.17
N ILE A 85 -3.73 -13.82 -10.77
CA ILE A 85 -3.62 -12.38 -11.03
C ILE A 85 -4.66 -11.95 -12.06
N VAL A 86 -4.77 -12.66 -13.18
CA VAL A 86 -5.77 -12.36 -14.23
C VAL A 86 -7.18 -12.39 -13.65
N GLU A 87 -7.49 -13.37 -12.81
CA GLU A 87 -8.79 -13.49 -12.14
C GLU A 87 -9.02 -12.33 -11.15
N LYS A 88 -8.03 -12.00 -10.32
CA LYS A 88 -8.12 -10.88 -9.38
C LYS A 88 -8.26 -9.54 -10.08
N VAL A 89 -7.51 -9.32 -11.17
CA VAL A 89 -7.56 -8.11 -11.99
C VAL A 89 -8.92 -8.00 -12.68
N GLY A 90 -9.44 -9.09 -13.23
CA GLY A 90 -10.78 -9.12 -13.83
C GLY A 90 -11.91 -8.87 -12.83
N LYS A 91 -11.68 -9.14 -11.55
CA LYS A 91 -12.65 -8.90 -10.46
C LYS A 91 -12.55 -7.51 -9.82
N LEU A 92 -11.64 -6.63 -10.28
CA LEU A 92 -11.54 -5.28 -9.74
C LEU A 92 -12.82 -4.48 -10.10
N PRO A 93 -13.56 -3.93 -9.11
CA PRO A 93 -14.77 -3.18 -9.37
C PRO A 93 -14.44 -1.74 -9.81
N LEU A 94 -13.85 -1.60 -11.01
CA LEU A 94 -13.45 -0.30 -11.56
C LEU A 94 -14.64 0.67 -11.70
N HIS A 95 -15.82 0.13 -11.95
CA HIS A 95 -17.07 0.90 -12.03
C HIS A 95 -17.47 1.51 -10.68
N GLU A 96 -17.34 0.76 -9.59
CA GLU A 96 -17.66 1.28 -8.24
C GLU A 96 -16.66 2.36 -7.84
N ILE A 97 -15.37 2.16 -8.11
CA ILE A 97 -14.32 3.14 -7.83
C ILE A 97 -14.59 4.44 -8.60
N ALA A 98 -14.94 4.35 -9.89
CA ALA A 98 -15.30 5.49 -10.70
C ALA A 98 -16.56 6.19 -10.16
N GLY A 99 -17.61 5.43 -9.81
CA GLY A 99 -18.84 5.97 -9.25
C GLY A 99 -18.64 6.68 -7.91
N HIS A 100 -17.82 6.13 -7.01
CA HIS A 100 -17.48 6.78 -5.73
C HIS A 100 -16.65 8.05 -5.93
N LEU A 101 -15.74 8.07 -6.90
CA LEU A 101 -14.97 9.26 -7.25
C LEU A 101 -15.88 10.36 -7.81
N ASP A 102 -16.74 10.02 -8.78
CA ASP A 102 -17.70 10.95 -9.38
C ASP A 102 -18.66 11.51 -8.32
N GLY A 103 -19.17 10.65 -7.44
CA GLY A 103 -20.01 11.06 -6.31
C GLY A 103 -19.30 12.01 -5.35
N SER A 104 -18.05 11.70 -4.99
CA SER A 104 -17.24 12.53 -4.09
C SER A 104 -16.91 13.89 -4.69
N LEU A 105 -16.55 13.93 -5.98
CA LEU A 105 -16.25 15.18 -6.70
C LEU A 105 -17.51 16.05 -6.83
N ASN A 106 -18.65 15.44 -7.11
CA ASN A 106 -19.92 16.16 -7.23
C ASN A 106 -20.35 16.73 -5.86
N GLU A 107 -20.20 15.96 -4.79
CA GLU A 107 -20.50 16.42 -3.42
C GLU A 107 -19.55 17.54 -2.95
N ALA A 108 -18.27 17.43 -3.28
CA ALA A 108 -17.30 18.50 -3.06
C ALA A 108 -17.72 19.77 -3.82
N GLN A 109 -18.11 19.65 -5.09
CA GLN A 109 -18.56 20.78 -5.90
C GLN A 109 -19.82 21.45 -5.32
N LYS A 110 -20.79 20.68 -4.83
CA LYS A 110 -21.98 21.22 -4.12
C LYS A 110 -21.57 21.97 -2.86
N THR A 111 -20.69 21.38 -2.05
CA THR A 111 -20.19 22.00 -0.82
C THR A 111 -19.51 23.34 -1.12
N PHE A 112 -18.65 23.39 -2.14
CA PHE A 112 -18.01 24.64 -2.58
C PHE A 112 -19.03 25.69 -3.05
N LYS A 113 -20.08 25.30 -3.76
CA LYS A 113 -21.15 26.21 -4.17
C LYS A 113 -21.91 26.77 -2.97
N LEU A 114 -22.28 25.92 -2.02
CA LEU A 114 -23.00 26.32 -0.80
C LEU A 114 -22.16 27.31 0.02
N PHE A 115 -20.88 26.98 0.23
CA PHE A 115 -19.96 27.85 0.96
C PHE A 115 -19.80 29.22 0.29
N ASN A 116 -19.65 29.26 -1.04
CA ASN A 116 -19.50 30.52 -1.77
C ASN A 116 -20.80 31.35 -1.82
N THR A 117 -21.96 30.70 -1.86
CA THR A 117 -23.26 31.38 -2.04
C THR A 117 -23.86 31.84 -0.72
N ASP A 118 -23.80 31.00 0.31
CA ASP A 118 -24.52 31.27 1.56
C ASP A 118 -23.57 31.82 2.63
N VAL A 119 -22.43 31.18 2.84
CA VAL A 119 -21.52 31.51 3.94
C VAL A 119 -20.69 32.76 3.64
N MET A 120 -20.22 32.91 2.41
CA MET A 120 -19.26 33.95 2.06
C MET A 120 -19.82 35.38 2.07
N PRO A 121 -21.06 35.63 1.61
CA PRO A 121 -21.68 36.95 1.75
C PRO A 121 -21.94 37.32 3.21
N GLU A 122 -22.38 36.35 4.03
CA GLU A 122 -22.67 36.58 5.44
C GLU A 122 -21.38 36.88 6.22
N LEU A 123 -20.30 36.14 5.94
CA LEU A 123 -18.98 36.44 6.50
C LEU A 123 -18.49 37.85 6.12
N ARG A 124 -18.67 38.27 4.86
CA ARG A 124 -18.35 39.63 4.44
C ARG A 124 -19.17 40.69 5.18
N SER A 125 -20.46 40.43 5.39
CA SER A 125 -21.36 41.30 6.14
C SER A 125 -20.88 41.47 7.58
N VAL A 126 -20.62 40.35 8.28
CA VAL A 126 -20.12 40.35 9.66
C VAL A 126 -18.78 41.10 9.77
N LEU A 127 -17.85 40.88 8.83
CA LEU A 127 -16.58 41.60 8.80
C LEU A 127 -16.77 43.11 8.56
N ALA A 128 -17.69 43.51 7.69
CA ALA A 128 -18.00 44.92 7.46
C ALA A 128 -18.62 45.59 8.71
N GLN A 129 -19.55 44.89 9.36
CA GLN A 129 -20.23 45.35 10.56
C GLN A 129 -19.26 45.48 11.74
N SER A 130 -18.38 44.48 11.92
CA SER A 130 -17.30 44.52 12.91
C SER A 130 -16.35 45.70 12.70
N ARG A 131 -15.91 45.97 11.46
CA ARG A 131 -15.09 47.15 11.14
C ARG A 131 -15.79 48.46 11.50
N SER A 132 -17.08 48.56 11.21
CA SER A 132 -17.89 49.74 11.55
C SER A 132 -17.98 49.95 13.07
N THR A 133 -18.30 48.90 13.83
CA THR A 133 -18.35 48.95 15.30
C THR A 133 -17.00 49.35 15.90
N VAL A 134 -15.90 48.78 15.40
CA VAL A 134 -14.55 49.12 15.85
C VAL A 134 -14.20 50.58 15.54
N ALA A 135 -14.58 51.10 14.37
CA ALA A 135 -14.35 52.49 14.02
C ALA A 135 -15.12 53.47 14.94
N ILE A 136 -16.39 53.16 15.24
CA ILE A 136 -17.24 53.96 16.14
C ILE A 136 -16.71 53.93 17.58
N ALA A 137 -16.36 52.74 18.08
CA ALA A 137 -15.75 52.59 19.40
C ALA A 137 -14.40 53.31 19.48
N GLY A 138 -13.57 53.20 18.43
CA GLY A 138 -12.30 53.92 18.34
C GLY A 138 -12.50 55.43 18.42
N ALA A 139 -13.41 56.00 17.63
CA ALA A 139 -13.66 57.44 17.59
C ALA A 139 -14.22 58.03 18.91
N THR A 140 -14.80 57.20 19.77
CA THR A 140 -15.41 57.62 21.05
C THR A 140 -14.50 57.42 22.27
N LEU A 141 -13.36 56.74 22.10
CA LEU A 141 -12.38 56.48 23.16
C LEU A 141 -11.23 57.50 23.14
N ALA A 142 -10.78 57.94 24.32
CA ALA A 142 -9.65 58.85 24.50
C ALA A 142 -8.34 58.30 23.89
N GLU A 143 -7.48 59.18 23.37
CA GLU A 143 -6.26 58.84 22.59
C GLU A 143 -5.33 57.86 23.31
N ASP A 144 -5.25 57.89 24.65
CA ASP A 144 -4.38 57.02 25.47
C ASP A 144 -5.12 55.85 26.15
N SER A 145 -6.31 55.47 25.67
CA SER A 145 -7.07 54.36 26.27
C SER A 145 -6.40 53.00 26.04
N PRO A 146 -6.21 52.16 27.09
CA PRO A 146 -5.74 50.78 26.96
C PRO A 146 -6.57 49.94 25.98
N VAL A 147 -7.85 50.29 25.81
CA VAL A 147 -8.78 49.62 24.89
C VAL A 147 -8.40 49.85 23.43
N ARG A 148 -7.92 51.06 23.05
CA ARG A 148 -7.44 51.35 21.68
C ARG A 148 -6.20 50.53 21.33
N GLN A 149 -5.26 50.37 22.27
CA GLN A 149 -4.08 49.52 22.06
C GLN A 149 -4.47 48.05 21.84
N GLN A 150 -5.49 47.58 22.56
CA GLN A 150 -5.97 46.20 22.44
C GLN A 150 -6.65 45.95 21.09
N VAL A 151 -7.45 46.90 20.62
CA VAL A 151 -8.06 46.87 19.28
C VAL A 151 -6.99 46.83 18.18
N ASN A 152 -5.95 47.66 18.27
CA ASN A 152 -4.86 47.66 17.29
C ASN A 152 -4.13 46.31 17.24
N ARG A 153 -3.85 45.69 18.40
CA ARG A 153 -3.24 44.35 18.45
C ARG A 153 -4.15 43.29 17.83
N THR A 154 -5.46 43.35 18.07
CA THR A 154 -6.42 42.41 17.47
C THR A 154 -6.49 42.57 15.95
N MET A 155 -6.46 43.79 15.43
CA MET A 155 -6.45 44.04 13.99
C MET A 155 -5.18 43.50 13.32
N ASP A 156 -4.02 43.65 13.95
CA ASP A 156 -2.77 43.04 13.50
C ASP A 156 -2.87 41.51 13.43
N GLU A 157 -3.46 40.89 14.45
CA GLU A 157 -3.61 39.43 14.51
C GLU A 157 -4.61 38.90 13.47
N VAL A 158 -5.70 39.63 13.23
CA VAL A 158 -6.65 39.35 12.13
C VAL A 158 -5.95 39.45 10.78
N GLN A 159 -5.10 40.46 10.58
CA GLN A 159 -4.37 40.64 9.32
C GLN A 159 -3.35 39.52 9.08
N ARG A 160 -2.67 39.05 10.13
CA ARG A 160 -1.78 37.88 10.06
C ARG A 160 -2.54 36.61 9.71
N THR A 161 -3.71 36.41 10.31
CA THR A 161 -4.57 35.25 10.03
C THR A 161 -5.10 35.28 8.60
N ALA A 162 -5.54 36.44 8.10
CA ALA A 162 -5.97 36.58 6.71
C ALA A 162 -4.85 36.23 5.72
N ARG A 163 -3.60 36.57 6.07
CA ARG A 163 -2.43 36.22 5.26
C ARG A 163 -2.13 34.73 5.29
N SER A 164 -2.23 34.05 6.44
CA SER A 164 -2.01 32.60 6.54
C SER A 164 -3.07 31.80 5.77
N VAL A 165 -4.34 32.21 5.84
CA VAL A 165 -5.42 31.61 5.06
C VAL A 165 -5.16 31.76 3.55
N ARG A 166 -4.69 32.93 3.11
CA ARG A 166 -4.34 33.14 1.70
C ARG A 166 -3.22 32.22 1.23
N VAL A 167 -2.16 32.06 2.03
CA VAL A 167 -1.04 31.16 1.73
C VAL A 167 -1.53 29.71 1.58
N LEU A 168 -2.44 29.27 2.47
CA LEU A 168 -3.04 27.95 2.38
C LEU A 168 -3.87 27.79 1.09
N THR A 169 -4.71 28.79 0.76
CA THR A 169 -5.52 28.76 -0.45
C THR A 169 -4.68 28.75 -1.72
N ASP A 170 -3.59 29.52 -1.75
CA ASP A 170 -2.65 29.55 -2.87
C ASP A 170 -1.93 28.19 -3.01
N TYR A 171 -1.59 27.54 -1.89
CA TYR A 171 -0.98 26.20 -1.88
C TYR A 171 -1.94 25.12 -2.41
N ILE A 172 -3.21 25.12 -1.98
CA ILE A 172 -4.22 24.16 -2.46
C ILE A 172 -4.52 24.38 -3.95
N SER A 173 -4.57 25.63 -4.39
CA SER A 173 -4.82 25.98 -5.80
C SER A 173 -3.70 25.51 -6.72
N ARG A 174 -2.47 25.38 -6.21
CA ARG A 174 -1.30 24.87 -6.95
C ARG A 174 -1.14 23.36 -6.85
N ASN A 175 -1.70 22.72 -5.82
CA ASN A 175 -1.54 21.29 -5.52
C ASN A 175 -2.88 20.63 -5.13
N PRO A 176 -3.83 20.47 -6.07
CA PRO A 176 -5.14 19.88 -5.79
C PRO A 176 -5.06 18.43 -5.26
N GLU A 177 -4.03 17.68 -5.63
CA GLU A 177 -3.78 16.30 -5.20
C GLU A 177 -3.49 16.17 -3.69
N ALA A 178 -3.08 17.25 -3.03
CA ALA A 178 -2.85 17.27 -1.57
C ALA A 178 -4.13 17.00 -0.76
N LEU A 179 -5.31 17.24 -1.35
CA LEU A 179 -6.61 16.97 -0.72
C LEU A 179 -6.94 15.47 -0.65
N ILE A 180 -6.48 14.69 -1.63
CA ILE A 180 -6.77 13.25 -1.72
C ILE A 180 -5.66 12.44 -1.06
N ARG A 181 -4.40 12.83 -1.26
CA ARG A 181 -3.24 12.09 -0.77
C ARG A 181 -2.88 12.43 0.67
N GLY A 182 -3.34 13.56 1.19
CA GLY A 182 -2.83 14.16 2.42
C GLY A 182 -1.44 14.78 2.20
N ARG A 183 -0.98 15.57 3.18
CA ARG A 183 0.31 16.28 3.11
C ARG A 183 1.46 15.27 3.00
N SER A 184 2.25 15.33 1.93
CA SER A 184 3.46 14.51 1.75
C SER A 184 4.65 15.12 2.51
N GLN A 185 5.49 14.28 3.14
CA GLN A 185 6.69 14.73 3.88
C GLN A 185 7.73 15.45 2.99
N GLN A 186 7.58 15.40 1.67
CA GLN A 186 8.46 16.10 0.72
C GLN A 186 8.25 17.63 0.70
N ASP A 187 7.10 18.13 1.17
CA ASP A 187 6.83 19.58 1.27
C ASP A 187 7.48 20.24 2.49
N GLU A 188 8.00 19.45 3.45
CA GLU A 188 8.67 19.97 4.64
C GLU A 188 10.06 20.55 4.34
N GLN A 189 10.68 20.21 3.21
CA GLN A 189 12.09 20.50 2.93
C GLN A 189 12.34 21.86 2.24
N GLY A 190 11.30 22.63 1.91
CA GLY A 190 11.43 23.83 1.08
C GLY A 190 11.60 25.18 1.81
N VAL A 191 11.40 25.27 3.14
CA VAL A 191 11.13 26.57 3.78
C VAL A 191 12.23 27.08 4.73
N TYR A 192 13.26 26.29 5.07
CA TYR A 192 14.40 26.83 5.83
C TYR A 192 15.73 26.21 5.39
N PRO A 193 16.64 26.98 4.73
CA PRO A 193 18.03 26.56 4.67
C PRO A 193 18.57 26.54 6.10
N ALA A 194 19.11 25.39 6.52
CA ALA A 194 19.79 25.27 7.80
C ALA A 194 20.87 26.36 7.88
N ALA A 195 20.76 27.22 8.89
CA ALA A 195 21.76 28.24 9.17
C ALA A 195 23.13 27.55 9.31
N ASN A 196 24.06 27.91 8.42
CA ASN A 196 25.41 27.37 8.39
C ASN A 196 26.09 27.63 9.76
N PRO A 197 26.49 26.60 10.52
CA PRO A 197 27.22 26.83 11.75
C PRO A 197 28.63 27.34 11.41
N ALA A 198 28.94 28.55 11.86
CA ALA A 198 30.24 29.18 11.69
C ALA A 198 31.38 28.28 12.23
N PRO A 199 32.54 28.23 11.57
CA PRO A 199 33.66 27.42 12.04
C PRO A 199 34.18 27.99 13.37
N ARG A 200 34.27 27.12 14.39
CA ARG A 200 34.99 27.43 15.62
C ARG A 200 36.47 27.55 15.27
N SER A 201 37.04 28.72 15.54
CA SER A 201 38.48 28.95 15.56
C SER A 201 39.07 28.26 16.79
N ASP A 202 39.90 27.25 16.58
CA ASP A 202 40.94 26.86 17.54
C ASP A 202 42.12 27.86 17.48
#